data_AF-A0A942MP37-F1
#
_entry.id   AF-A0A942MP37-F1
#
_cell.length_a   1.000
_cell.length_b   1.000
_cell.length_c   1.000
_cell.angle_alpha   90.00
_cell.angle_beta   90.00
_cell.angle_gamma   90.00
#
_symmetry.space_group_name_H-M   'P 1'
#
loop_
_entity.id
_entity.type
_entity.pdbx_description
1 polymer ?
#
loop_
_entity_poly.entity_id
_entity_poly.type
_entity_poly.pdbx_seq_one_letter_code
_entity_poly.pdbx_strand_id
1 'polypeptide(L)' 'MTLTIDLPETIPTSGNFQPLYLKNALIATLYNAGNITEREACTILGTTRREFEDMLPQFGLSVLGDTQEEIGQELHA' A
#
# COMPACT_ATOMS: atom_id res chain seq x y z
N MET A 1 -5.74 -3.14 19.70
CA MET A 1 -4.63 -2.20 19.94
C MET A 1 -4.87 -0.98 19.08
N THR A 2 -4.58 0.22 19.58
CA THR A 2 -4.77 1.48 18.85
C THR A 2 -3.41 2.15 18.66
N LEU A 3 -3.04 2.47 17.42
CA LEU A 3 -1.86 3.25 17.07
C LEU A 3 -2.32 4.65 16.63
N THR A 4 -1.82 5.68 17.29
CA THR A 4 -2.04 7.08 16.91
C THR A 4 -0.75 7.63 16.32
N ILE A 5 -0.82 8.21 15.13
CA ILE A 5 0.32 8.82 14.45
C ILE A 5 0.04 10.32 14.35
N ASP A 6 0.84 11.11 15.06
CA ASP A 6 0.82 12.56 14.94
C ASP A 6 1.75 12.98 13.80
N LEU A 7 1.23 13.79 12.89
CA LEU A 7 1.98 14.26 11.74
C LEU A 7 2.63 15.62 12.06
N PRO A 8 3.84 15.87 11.56
CA PRO A 8 4.50 17.15 11.78
C PRO A 8 3.71 18.29 11.10
N GLU A 9 3.61 19.43 11.80
CA GLU A 9 2.88 20.63 11.34
C GLU A 9 3.39 21.20 10.00
N THR A 10 4.61 20.81 9.60
CA THR A 10 5.22 21.19 8.33
C THR A 10 4.60 20.49 7.11
N ILE A 11 3.83 19.41 7.31
CA ILE A 11 3.10 18.77 6.22
C ILE A 11 1.89 19.64 5.90
N PRO A 12 1.79 20.19 4.68
CA PRO A 12 0.64 21.01 4.31
C PRO A 12 -0.63 20.16 4.31
N THR A 13 -1.39 20.23 5.40
CA THR A 13 -2.74 19.65 5.53
C THR A 13 -3.77 20.36 4.66
N SER A 14 -3.39 21.53 4.12
CA SER A 14 -4.13 22.31 3.13
C SER A 14 -3.96 21.81 1.68
N GLY A 15 -3.13 20.79 1.45
CA GLY A 15 -3.04 20.06 0.18
C GLY A 15 -3.95 18.82 0.16
N ASN A 16 -3.92 18.06 -0.94
CA ASN A 16 -4.68 16.82 -1.21
C ASN A 16 -4.26 15.64 -0.29
N PHE A 17 -4.02 15.93 0.99
CA PHE A 17 -3.68 14.99 2.04
C PHE A 17 -4.93 14.19 2.38
N GLN A 18 -5.02 12.98 1.81
CA GLN A 18 -6.17 12.12 2.01
C GLN A 18 -5.85 11.07 3.08
N PRO A 19 -6.53 11.06 4.24
CA PRO A 19 -6.33 10.05 5.27
C PRO A 19 -6.47 8.61 4.75
N LEU A 20 -7.28 8.44 3.70
CA LEU A 20 -7.43 7.17 2.99
C LEU A 20 -6.13 6.70 2.33
N TYR A 21 -5.37 7.61 1.70
CA TYR A 21 -4.08 7.29 1.08
C TYR A 21 -3.09 6.74 2.11
N LEU A 22 -3.00 7.39 3.29
CA LEU A 22 -2.13 6.94 4.38
C LEU A 22 -2.52 5.58 4.95
N LYS A 23 -3.83 5.37 5.15
CA LYS A 23 -4.34 4.07 5.56
C LYS A 23 -3.92 3.01 4.54
N ASN A 24 -4.16 3.26 3.26
CA ASN A 24 -3.84 2.33 2.18
C ASN A 24 -2.33 2.03 2.10
N ALA A 25 -1.49 3.07 2.20
CA ALA A 25 -0.03 2.93 2.20
C ALA A 25 0.47 2.10 3.37
N LEU A 26 -0.07 2.32 4.58
CA LEU A 26 0.29 1.56 5.78
C LEU A 26 -0.08 0.08 5.63
N ILE A 27 -1.30 -0.21 5.16
CA ILE A 27 -1.74 -1.60 4.96
C ILE A 27 -0.91 -2.29 3.88
N ALA A 28 -0.63 -1.62 2.77
CA ALA A 28 0.22 -2.15 1.71
C ALA A 28 1.64 -2.46 2.21
N THR A 29 2.20 -1.58 3.06
CA THR A 29 3.50 -1.79 3.70
C THR A 29 3.50 -2.99 4.65
N LEU A 30 2.47 -3.13 5.49
CA LEU A 30 2.34 -4.26 6.41
C LEU A 30 2.20 -5.59 5.66
N TYR A 31 1.46 -5.60 4.54
CA TYR A 31 1.33 -6.75 3.66
C TYR A 31 2.68 -7.13 3.04
N ASN A 32 3.39 -6.17 2.44
CA ASN A 32 4.70 -6.40 1.83
C ASN A 32 5.75 -6.90 2.86
N ALA A 33 5.67 -6.43 4.10
CA ALA A 33 6.52 -6.89 5.19
C ALA A 33 6.13 -8.29 5.73
N GLY A 34 5.07 -8.92 5.21
CA GLY A 34 4.58 -10.23 5.66
C GLY A 34 3.91 -10.22 7.03
N ASN A 35 3.63 -9.04 7.59
CA ASN A 35 3.00 -8.90 8.92
C ASN A 35 1.49 -9.17 8.89
N ILE A 36 0.87 -9.00 7.73
CA ILE A 36 -0.54 -9.33 7.49
C ILE A 36 -0.67 -10.08 6.17
N THR A 37 -1.67 -10.95 6.10
CA THR A 37 -2.07 -11.63 4.86
C THR A 37 -2.87 -10.71 3.95
N GLU A 38 -2.93 -11.05 2.65
CA GLU A 38 -3.79 -10.34 1.69
C GLU A 38 -5.25 -10.30 2.13
N ARG A 39 -5.75 -11.41 2.71
CA ARG A 39 -7.11 -11.52 3.23
C ARG A 39 -7.38 -10.52 4.35
N GLU A 40 -6.43 -10.36 5.27
CA GLU A 40 -6.51 -9.38 6.35
C GLU A 40 -6.46 -7.96 5.79
N ALA A 41 -5.57 -7.68 4.82
CA ALA A 41 -5.50 -6.39 4.14
C ALA A 41 -6.83 -6.00 3.48
N CYS A 42 -7.43 -6.91 2.70
CA CYS A 42 -8.74 -6.72 2.06
C CYS A 42 -9.84 -6.46 3.10
N THR A 43 -9.82 -7.19 4.21
CA THR A 43 -10.80 -7.03 5.30
C THR A 43 -10.67 -5.66 5.98
N ILE A 44 -9.44 -5.18 6.21
CA ILE A 44 -9.18 -3.87 6.85
C ILE A 44 -9.57 -2.70 5.94
N LEU A 45 -9.34 -2.86 4.63
CA LEU A 45 -9.62 -1.83 3.64
C LEU A 45 -11.07 -1.86 3.12
N GLY A 46 -11.78 -2.97 3.31
CA GLY A 46 -13.14 -3.16 2.79
C GLY A 46 -13.16 -3.29 1.28
N THR A 47 -12.09 -3.85 0.70
CA THR A 47 -11.91 -4.03 -0.74
C THR A 47 -11.94 -5.51 -1.10
N THR A 48 -12.24 -5.81 -2.36
CA THR A 48 -11.98 -7.12 -2.93
C THR A 48 -10.48 -7.36 -3.10
N ARG A 49 -10.11 -8.63 -3.32
CA ARG A 49 -8.74 -9.01 -3.69
C ARG A 49 -8.23 -8.23 -4.89
N ARG A 50 -9.00 -8.18 -5.98
CA ARG A 50 -8.57 -7.52 -7.22
C ARG A 50 -8.35 -6.02 -7.03
N GLU A 51 -9.25 -5.35 -6.32
CA GLU A 51 -9.10 -3.93 -6.00
C GLU A 51 -7.87 -3.65 -5.12
N PHE A 52 -7.53 -4.58 -4.21
CA PHE A 52 -6.31 -4.48 -3.42
C PHE A 52 -5.07 -4.66 -4.28
N GLU A 53 -5.05 -5.68 -5.14
CA GLU A 53 -3.96 -5.94 -6.10
C GLU A 53 -3.74 -4.75 -7.04
N ASP A 54 -4.81 -4.14 -7.57
CA ASP A 54 -4.76 -2.96 -8.45
C ASP A 54 -4.25 -1.70 -7.72
N MET A 55 -4.35 -1.67 -6.39
CA MET A 55 -3.89 -0.55 -5.56
C MET A 55 -2.38 -0.61 -5.27
N LEU A 56 -1.79 -1.81 -5.15
CA LEU A 56 -0.38 -2.00 -4.76
C LEU A 56 0.64 -1.23 -5.62
N PRO A 57 0.49 -1.14 -6.97
CA PRO A 57 1.44 -0.40 -7.80
C PRO A 57 1.57 1.08 -7.43
N GLN A 58 0.54 1.70 -6.85
CA GLN A 58 0.57 3.09 -6.39
C GLN A 58 1.58 3.31 -5.25
N PHE A 59 2.00 2.24 -4.60
CA PHE A 59 3.00 2.21 -3.53
C PHE A 59 4.30 1.52 -3.95
N GLY A 60 4.50 1.27 -5.25
CA GLY A 60 5.69 0.61 -5.79
C GLY A 60 5.75 -0.90 -5.51
N LEU A 61 4.62 -1.51 -5.15
CA LEU A 61 4.50 -2.92 -4.81
C LEU A 61 3.86 -3.70 -5.96
N SER A 62 4.29 -4.95 -6.14
CA SER A 62 3.70 -5.90 -7.08
C SER A 62 3.19 -7.13 -6.34
N VAL A 63 2.09 -7.69 -6.83
CA VAL A 63 1.46 -8.93 -6.31
C VAL A 63 2.26 -10.15 -6.72
N LEU A 64 2.78 -10.13 -7.95
CA LEU A 64 3.79 -11.04 -8.41
C LEU A 64 5.06 -10.56 -7.70
N GLY A 65 5.64 -11.39 -6.83
CA GLY A 65 6.78 -11.04 -5.97
C GLY A 65 8.06 -10.64 -6.71
N ASP A 66 7.94 -10.32 -8.00
CA ASP A 66 8.94 -9.73 -8.85
C ASP A 66 9.27 -8.34 -8.32
N THR A 67 10.54 -8.16 -8.00
CA THR A 67 11.15 -6.88 -7.78
C THR A 67 10.94 -5.99 -9.00
N GLN A 68 10.95 -4.66 -8.82
CA GLN A 68 10.90 -3.70 -9.93
C GLN A 68 11.96 -3.99 -11.01
N GLU A 69 13.08 -4.61 -10.61
CA GLU A 69 14.16 -5.03 -11.49
C GLU A 69 13.75 -6.23 -12.37
N GLU A 70 13.08 -7.24 -11.82
CA GLU A 70 12.55 -8.39 -12.55
C GLU A 70 11.43 -7.97 -13.53
N ILE A 71 10.53 -7.08 -13.11
CA ILE A 71 9.48 -6.51 -13.98
C ILE A 71 10.11 -5.73 -15.15
N GLY A 72 11.16 -4.96 -14.88
CA GLY A 72 11.89 -4.21 -15.91
C GLY A 72 12.60 -5.12 -16.92
N GLN A 73 13.06 -6.29 -16.48
CA GLN A 73 13.66 -7.29 -17.37
C GLN A 73 12.62 -7.95 -18.30
N GLU A 74 11.40 -8.22 -17.81
CA GLU A 74 10.33 -8.82 -18.63
C GLU A 74 9.74 -7.86 -19.67
N LEU A 75 9.66 -6.57 -19.37
CA LEU A 75 9.12 -5.55 -20.28
C LEU A 75 10.05 -5.20 -21.46
N HIS A 76 11.33 -5.54 -21.36
CA HIS A 76 12.37 -5.22 -22.35
C HIS A 76 13.01 -6.47 -22.98
N ALA A 77 12.48 -7.66 -22.70
CA ALA A 77 12.81 -8.92 -23.36
C ALA A 77 11.95 -9.13 -24.62
#